data_AF-A0A970LWK3-F1
#
_entry.id   AF-A0A970LWK3-F1
#
_cell.length_a   1.000
_cell.length_b   1.000
_cell.length_c   1.000
_cell.angle_alpha   90.00
_cell.angle_beta   90.00
_cell.angle_gamma   90.00
#
_symmetry.space_group_name_H-M   'P 1'
#
loop_
_entity.id
_entity.type
_entity.pdbx_description
1 polymer ?
#
loop_
_entity_poly.entity_id
_entity_poly.type
_entity_poly.pdbx_seq_one_letter_code
_entity_poly.pdbx_strand_id
1 'polypeptide(L)'
;MTPIIQSLLDTDLYKFTMLQVVLHKFPQTHSVYKFRCRNLEDTAYPLTDILDELNEQLDHLCQLKFKEEELQYLRNLRFIKSDFVDYLELFQLKRRFIQASID
;
A
#
# COMPACT_ATOMS: atom_id res chain seq x y z
N MET A 1 1.86 -16.04 -10.84
CA MET A 1 2.41 -16.23 -9.49
C MET A 1 1.28 -16.17 -8.46
N THR A 2 1.38 -16.81 -7.29
CA THR A 2 0.39 -16.60 -6.20
C THR A 2 0.61 -15.21 -5.59
N PRO A 3 -0.42 -14.35 -5.44
CA PRO A 3 -0.26 -13.06 -4.79
C PRO A 3 0.22 -13.20 -3.35
N ILE A 4 1.28 -12.47 -2.98
CA ILE A 4 1.82 -12.43 -1.61
C ILE A 4 0.89 -11.63 -0.72
N ILE A 5 0.59 -10.38 -1.10
CA ILE A 5 -0.37 -9.53 -0.40
C ILE A 5 -1.77 -9.85 -0.92
N GLN A 6 -2.67 -10.24 -0.03
CA GLN A 6 -4.03 -10.69 -0.39
C GLN A 6 -5.14 -9.72 0.06
N SER A 7 -4.79 -8.72 0.89
CA SER A 7 -5.72 -7.73 1.43
C SER A 7 -5.04 -6.38 1.58
N LEU A 8 -5.77 -5.28 1.38
CA LEU A 8 -5.29 -3.94 1.72
C LEU A 8 -5.24 -3.69 3.24
N LEU A 9 -5.83 -4.59 4.03
CA LEU A 9 -5.73 -4.61 5.48
C LEU A 9 -4.42 -5.23 5.98
N ASP A 10 -3.69 -5.93 5.12
CA ASP A 10 -2.35 -6.50 5.39
C ASP A 10 -1.28 -5.40 5.37
N THR A 11 -1.37 -4.50 6.34
CA THR A 11 -0.46 -3.37 6.51
C THR A 11 -0.48 -2.90 7.96
N ASP A 12 0.47 -2.05 8.34
CA ASP A 12 0.53 -1.54 9.70
C ASP A 12 -0.60 -0.54 9.99
N LEU A 13 -1.20 -0.63 11.18
CA LEU A 13 -2.29 0.24 11.63
C LEU A 13 -1.99 1.74 11.46
N TYR A 14 -0.73 2.15 11.66
CA TYR A 14 -0.35 3.56 11.59
C TYR A 14 -0.50 4.13 10.17
N LYS A 15 -0.50 3.31 9.12
CA LYS A 15 -0.78 3.77 7.74
C LYS A 15 -2.18 4.34 7.62
N PHE A 16 -3.17 3.73 8.26
CA PHE A 16 -4.55 4.22 8.29
C PHE A 16 -4.68 5.50 9.11
N THR A 17 -4.10 5.54 10.31
CA THR A 17 -4.19 6.72 11.16
C THR A 17 -3.48 7.93 10.55
N MET A 18 -2.34 7.73 9.88
CA MET A 18 -1.67 8.79 9.12
C MET A 18 -2.48 9.20 7.88
N LEU A 19 -2.98 8.25 7.10
CA LEU A 19 -3.73 8.56 5.87
C LEU A 19 -5.01 9.34 6.18
N GLN A 20 -5.71 9.01 7.26
CA GLN A 20 -6.86 9.80 7.73
C GLN A 20 -6.49 11.26 7.99
N VAL A 21 -5.36 11.50 8.66
CA VAL A 21 -4.87 12.87 8.92
C VAL A 21 -4.51 13.57 7.61
N VAL A 22 -3.82 12.89 6.69
CA VAL A 22 -3.48 13.43 5.37
C VAL A 22 -4.75 13.80 4.60
N LEU A 23 -5.75 12.93 4.56
CA LEU A 23 -7.02 13.20 3.88
C LEU A 23 -7.75 14.41 4.47
N HIS A 24 -7.81 14.52 5.80
CA HIS A 24 -8.58 15.58 6.47
C HIS A 24 -7.85 16.92 6.59
N LYS A 25 -6.52 16.92 6.59
CA LYS A 25 -5.71 18.13 6.88
C LYS A 25 -4.80 18.56 5.73
N PHE A 26 -4.38 17.62 4.90
CA PHE A 26 -3.38 17.85 3.86
C PHE A 26 -3.75 17.17 2.50
N PRO A 27 -5.02 17.28 2.03
CA PRO A 27 -5.47 16.51 0.86
C PRO A 27 -4.77 16.89 -0.46
N GLN A 28 -4.16 18.07 -0.53
CA GLN A 28 -3.47 18.58 -1.70
C GLN A 28 -1.95 18.30 -1.68
N THR A 29 -1.45 17.66 -0.62
CA THR A 29 -0.01 17.40 -0.47
C THR A 29 0.43 16.29 -1.41
N HIS A 30 1.50 16.56 -2.15
CA HIS A 30 2.19 15.57 -2.97
C HIS A 30 3.40 15.00 -2.22
N SER A 31 3.60 13.68 -2.29
CA SER A 31 4.74 13.02 -1.66
C SER A 31 5.27 11.90 -2.54
N VAL A 32 6.57 11.61 -2.39
CA VAL A 32 7.27 10.56 -3.13
C VAL A 32 8.00 9.67 -2.13
N TYR A 33 7.96 8.36 -2.36
CA TYR A 33 8.70 7.36 -1.60
C TYR A 33 9.79 6.75 -2.49
N LYS A 34 10.95 6.48 -1.91
CA LYS A 34 12.06 5.79 -2.60
C LYS A 34 12.47 4.56 -1.78
N PHE A 35 12.51 3.41 -2.44
CA PHE A 35 13.09 2.20 -1.85
C PHE A 35 14.60 2.34 -1.70
N ARG A 36 15.15 1.84 -0.59
CA ARG A 36 16.59 1.79 -0.34
C ARG A 36 16.94 0.52 0.45
N CYS A 37 17.68 -0.39 -0.18
CA CYS A 37 18.37 -1.46 0.53
C CYS A 37 19.59 -0.87 1.26
N ARG A 38 19.71 -1.08 2.56
CA ARG A 38 20.80 -0.52 3.39
C ARG A 38 21.96 -1.50 3.61
N ASN A 39 21.78 -2.74 3.20
CA ASN A 39 22.68 -3.88 3.41
C ASN A 39 22.83 -4.68 2.11
N LEU A 40 23.08 -3.96 1.00
CA LEU A 40 23.11 -4.55 -0.34
C LEU A 40 24.14 -5.68 -0.45
N GLU A 41 25.27 -5.57 0.25
CA GLU A 41 26.33 -6.59 0.24
C GLU A 41 25.90 -7.90 0.95
N ASP A 42 24.89 -7.84 1.82
CA ASP A 42 24.41 -8.98 2.62
C ASP A 42 23.13 -9.62 2.05
N THR A 43 22.66 -9.18 0.88
CA THR A 43 21.44 -9.74 0.28
C THR A 43 21.66 -11.19 -0.16
N ALA A 44 20.71 -12.08 0.14
CA ALA A 44 20.80 -13.50 -0.22
C ALA A 44 20.91 -13.76 -1.74
N TYR A 45 20.46 -12.80 -2.55
CA TYR A 45 20.55 -12.79 -4.01
C TYR A 45 20.51 -11.34 -4.51
N PRO A 46 20.99 -11.05 -5.73
CA PRO A 46 20.85 -9.74 -6.36
C PRO A 46 19.37 -9.34 -6.50
N LEU A 47 18.98 -8.17 -5.98
CA LEU A 47 17.59 -7.71 -6.05
C LEU A 47 17.08 -7.50 -7.49
N THR A 48 17.98 -7.35 -8.45
CA THR A 48 17.67 -7.30 -9.88
C THR A 48 17.01 -8.58 -10.38
N ASP A 49 17.34 -9.72 -9.76
CA ASP A 49 16.91 -11.04 -10.22
C ASP A 49 15.41 -11.27 -9.98
N ILE A 50 14.81 -10.52 -9.04
CA ILE A 50 13.38 -10.59 -8.70
C ILE A 50 12.58 -9.43 -9.28
N LEU A 51 13.15 -8.60 -10.16
CA LEU A 51 12.47 -7.38 -10.62
C LEU A 51 11.17 -7.68 -11.38
N ASP A 52 11.17 -8.71 -12.23
CA ASP A 52 9.98 -9.09 -12.99
C ASP A 52 8.88 -9.63 -12.07
N GLU A 53 9.23 -10.54 -11.15
CA GLU A 53 8.31 -11.07 -10.14
C GLU A 53 7.76 -9.97 -9.22
N LEU A 54 8.61 -9.01 -8.83
CA LEU A 54 8.21 -7.84 -8.05
C LEU A 54 7.18 -7.00 -8.80
N ASN A 55 7.38 -6.76 -10.11
CA ASN A 55 6.43 -6.01 -10.92
C ASN A 55 5.09 -6.75 -11.03
N GLU A 56 5.09 -8.08 -11.22
CA GLU A 56 3.85 -8.88 -11.19
C GLU A 56 3.10 -8.75 -9.85
N GLN A 57 3.84 -8.79 -8.73
CA GLN A 57 3.24 -8.61 -7.39
C GLN A 57 2.70 -7.20 -7.18
N LEU A 58 3.37 -6.16 -7.69
CA LEU A 58 2.88 -4.78 -7.66
C LEU A 58 1.60 -4.61 -8.49
N ASP A 59 1.50 -5.30 -9.62
CA ASP A 59 0.29 -5.31 -10.45
C ASP A 59 -0.88 -5.99 -9.71
N HIS A 60 -0.64 -7.14 -9.07
CA HIS A 60 -1.62 -7.80 -8.22
C HIS A 60 -2.08 -6.92 -7.04
N LEU A 61 -1.14 -6.28 -6.33
CA LEU A 61 -1.43 -5.34 -5.25
C LEU A 61 -2.34 -4.20 -5.72
N CYS A 62 -2.11 -3.67 -6.92
CA CYS A 62 -2.93 -2.60 -7.50
C CYS A 62 -4.34 -3.05 -7.93
N GLN A 63 -4.62 -4.36 -7.98
CA GLN A 63 -5.96 -4.89 -8.26
C GLN A 63 -6.81 -5.03 -7.00
N LEU A 64 -6.20 -5.03 -5.81
CA LEU A 64 -6.92 -5.20 -4.54
C LEU A 64 -7.86 -4.03 -4.25
N LYS A 65 -8.97 -4.37 -3.60
CA LYS A 65 -9.95 -3.44 -3.03
C LYS A 65 -10.32 -3.94 -1.64
N PHE A 66 -10.74 -3.04 -0.76
CA PHE A 66 -11.26 -3.46 0.54
C PHE A 66 -12.54 -4.27 0.37
N LYS A 67 -12.67 -5.33 1.16
CA LYS A 67 -13.91 -6.09 1.32
C LYS A 67 -14.80 -5.41 2.38
N GLU A 68 -16.10 -5.65 2.30
CA GLU A 68 -17.07 -5.11 3.26
C GLU A 68 -16.71 -5.44 4.72
N GLU A 69 -16.30 -6.69 4.99
CA GLU A 69 -15.90 -7.15 6.32
C GLU A 69 -14.65 -6.41 6.86
N GLU A 70 -13.72 -6.05 5.99
CA GLU A 70 -12.50 -5.31 6.32
C GLU A 70 -12.83 -3.85 6.64
N LEU A 71 -13.74 -3.24 5.87
CA LEU A 71 -14.24 -1.89 6.14
C LEU A 71 -15.02 -1.84 7.46
N GLN A 72 -15.87 -2.83 7.72
CA GLN A 72 -16.63 -2.91 8.98
C GLN A 72 -15.70 -3.10 10.19
N TYR A 73 -14.63 -3.88 10.04
CA TYR A 73 -13.59 -3.97 11.05
C TYR A 73 -12.97 -2.60 11.35
N LEU A 74 -12.60 -1.83 10.32
CA LEU A 74 -12.03 -0.48 10.50
C LEU A 74 -13.04 0.50 11.14
N ARG A 75 -14.33 0.43 10.79
CA ARG A 75 -15.39 1.27 11.41
C ARG A 75 -15.51 1.04 12.91
N ASN A 76 -15.19 -0.16 13.41
CA ASN A 76 -15.26 -0.47 14.84
C ASN A 76 -14.10 0.15 15.65
N LEU A 77 -13.06 0.69 15.00
CA LEU A 77 -11.96 1.34 15.68
C LEU A 77 -12.34 2.77 16.07
N ARG A 78 -12.44 3.07 17.37
CA ARG A 78 -12.91 4.36 17.92
C ARG A 78 -12.26 5.63 17.37
N PHE A 79 -11.06 5.53 16.80
CA PHE A 79 -10.25 6.64 16.29
C PHE A 79 -10.27 6.73 14.75
N ILE A 80 -10.92 5.78 14.08
CA ILE A 80 -11.16 5.77 12.65
C ILE A 80 -12.54 6.39 12.40
N LYS A 81 -12.59 7.43 11.58
CA LYS A 81 -13.83 8.17 11.28
C LYS A 81 -14.56 7.47 10.12
N SER A 82 -15.89 7.49 10.16
CA SER A 82 -16.72 6.80 9.16
C SER A 82 -16.45 7.30 7.74
N ASP A 83 -16.29 8.62 7.56
CA ASP A 83 -16.01 9.24 6.26
C ASP A 83 -14.67 8.79 5.67
N PHE A 84 -13.68 8.51 6.52
CA PHE A 84 -12.41 7.93 6.08
C PHE A 84 -12.59 6.48 5.61
N VAL A 85 -13.47 5.70 6.25
CA VAL A 85 -13.77 4.34 5.78
C VAL A 85 -14.54 4.37 4.45
N ASP A 86 -15.47 5.30 4.28
CA ASP A 86 -16.20 5.48 3.02
C ASP A 86 -15.24 5.89 1.87
N TYR A 87 -14.19 6.66 2.19
CA TYR A 87 -13.09 6.89 1.24
C TYR A 87 -12.32 5.61 0.90
N LEU A 88 -12.05 4.74 1.88
CA LEU A 88 -11.34 3.47 1.67
C LEU A 88 -12.15 2.50 0.79
N GLU A 89 -13.48 2.53 0.81
CA GLU A 89 -14.32 1.73 -0.10
C GLU A 89 -14.00 1.99 -1.59
N LEU A 90 -13.70 3.24 -1.93
CA LEU A 90 -13.33 3.66 -3.29
C LEU A 90 -11.81 3.61 -3.53
N PHE A 91 -11.02 3.38 -2.49
CA PHE A 91 -9.58 3.41 -2.57
C PHE A 91 -9.03 2.22 -3.36
N GLN A 92 -8.06 2.51 -4.21
CA GLN A 92 -7.28 1.50 -4.90
C GLN A 92 -5.91 2.10 -5.25
N LEU A 93 -4.86 1.34 -4.98
CA LEU A 93 -3.51 1.71 -5.42
C LEU A 93 -3.46 1.80 -6.94
N LYS A 94 -2.79 2.83 -7.46
CA LYS A 94 -2.70 3.05 -8.91
C LYS A 94 -1.30 2.76 -9.38
N ARG A 95 -1.16 1.74 -10.23
CA ARG A 95 0.12 1.25 -10.76
C ARG A 95 1.00 2.34 -11.38
N ARG A 96 0.38 3.36 -11.99
CA ARG A 96 1.06 4.54 -12.56
C ARG A 96 1.87 5.38 -11.55
N PHE A 97 1.64 5.22 -10.25
CA PHE A 97 2.37 5.94 -9.19
C PHE A 97 3.57 5.16 -8.65
N ILE A 98 3.87 3.98 -9.22
CA ILE A 98 4.95 3.11 -8.77
C ILE A 98 5.90 2.88 -9.96
N GLN A 99 7.19 3.01 -9.74
CA GLN A 99 8.23 2.66 -10.71
C GLN A 99 9.26 1.76 -10.04
N ALA A 100 9.51 0.60 -10.64
CA ALA A 100 10.56 -0.32 -10.27
C ALA A 100 11.31 -0.70 -11.55
N SER A 101 12.60 -0.33 -11.63
CA SER A 101 13.46 -0.55 -12.78
C SER A 101 14.91 -0.73 -12.33
N ILE A 102 15.75 -1.25 -13.23
CA ILE A 102 17.21 -1.22 -13.10
C ILE A 102 17.68 0.16 -13.59
N ASP A 103 18.63 0.76 -12.86
CA ASP A 103 19.30 2.02 -13.24
C ASP A 103 20.39 1.78 -14.30
#